data_AF-A0A8J8MP86-F1
#
_entry.id   AF-A0A8J8MP86-F1
#
_cell.length_a   1.000
_cell.length_b   1.000
_cell.length_c   1.000
_cell.angle_alpha   90.00
_cell.angle_beta   90.00
_cell.angle_gamma   90.00
#
_symmetry.space_group_name_H-M   'P 1'
#
loop_
_entity.id
_entity.type
_entity.pdbx_description
1 polymer ?
#
loop_
_entity_poly.entity_id
_entity_poly.type
_entity_poly.pdbx_seq_one_letter_code
_entity_poly.pdbx_strand_id
1 'polypeptide(L)'
;MNIDDYIDYLVTILLLALFIPITVSNMIPLYNNKIGGFDVQIEKTALKTQGEIIPYDKPFTSHHTMLMLAIADVYSADPDIIEINGTTIQIDEAFLGNRISALQNAYAAMPTVEKMSVELYVDSNGPRKWVIKNE
;
A
#
# COMPACT_ATOMS: atom_id res chain seq x y z
N MET A 1 -4.62 19.44 55.57
CA MET A 1 -5.59 19.01 54.54
C MET A 1 -6.90 18.85 55.28
N ASN A 2 -7.85 19.73 55.01
CA ASN A 2 -9.11 19.81 55.75
C ASN A 2 -10.04 18.69 55.27
N ILE A 3 -11.00 18.30 56.10
CA ILE A 3 -11.99 17.26 55.77
C ILE A 3 -12.74 17.61 54.47
N ASP A 4 -12.99 18.90 54.25
CA ASP A 4 -13.62 19.41 53.03
C ASP A 4 -12.80 19.08 51.77
N ASP A 5 -11.46 19.20 51.82
CA ASP A 5 -10.60 18.85 50.69
C ASP A 5 -10.74 17.37 50.31
N TYR A 6 -10.83 16.47 51.31
CA TYR A 6 -11.00 15.03 51.07
C TYR A 6 -12.36 14.72 50.47
N ILE A 7 -13.42 15.42 50.90
CA ILE A 7 -14.77 15.25 50.35
C ILE A 7 -14.79 15.71 48.89
N ASP A 8 -14.18 16.85 48.56
CA ASP A 8 -14.11 17.37 47.20
C ASP A 8 -13.36 16.40 46.26
N TYR A 9 -12.24 15.82 46.70
CA TYR A 9 -11.55 14.80 45.92
C TYR A 9 -12.41 13.54 45.71
N LEU A 10 -13.10 13.08 46.74
CA LEU A 10 -13.93 11.88 46.66
C LEU A 10 -15.11 12.09 45.70
N VAL A 11 -15.78 13.25 45.78
CA VAL A 11 -16.87 13.64 44.87
C VAL A 11 -16.36 13.77 43.44
N THR A 12 -15.17 14.35 43.25
CA THR A 12 -14.55 14.49 41.91
C THR A 12 -14.23 13.12 41.30
N ILE A 13 -13.69 12.19 42.08
CA ILE A 13 -13.40 10.82 41.64
C ILE A 13 -14.70 10.09 41.27
N LEU A 14 -15.77 10.26 42.06
CA LEU A 14 -17.08 9.64 41.80
C LEU A 14 -17.73 10.19 40.52
N LEU A 15 -17.64 11.50 40.30
CA LEU A 15 -18.09 12.14 39.06
C LEU A 15 -17.30 11.62 37.85
N LEU A 16 -15.98 11.57 37.93
CA LEU A 16 -15.13 11.05 36.86
C LEU A 16 -15.46 9.58 36.55
N ALA A 17 -15.62 8.75 37.58
CA ALA A 17 -15.96 7.33 37.42
C ALA A 17 -17.31 7.12 36.73
N LEU A 18 -18.26 8.03 36.92
CA LEU A 18 -19.58 7.98 36.27
C LEU A 18 -19.56 8.54 34.84
N PHE A 19 -18.84 9.64 34.60
CA PHE A 19 -18.85 10.32 33.30
C PHE A 19 -17.88 9.73 32.29
N ILE A 20 -16.74 9.16 32.70
CA ILE A 20 -15.74 8.56 31.79
C ILE A 20 -16.35 7.41 30.96
N PRO A 21 -17.10 6.45 31.51
CA PRO A 21 -17.69 5.38 30.70
C PRO A 21 -18.69 5.91 29.66
N ILE A 22 -19.47 6.94 30.03
CA ILE A 22 -20.46 7.56 29.14
C ILE A 22 -19.76 8.29 27.98
N THR A 23 -18.74 9.10 28.28
CA THR A 23 -18.00 9.85 27.25
C THR A 23 -17.24 8.91 26.33
N VAL A 24 -16.56 7.90 26.86
CA VAL A 24 -15.85 6.88 26.06
C VAL A 24 -16.85 6.13 25.16
N SER A 25 -17.97 5.65 25.71
CA SER A 25 -18.98 4.93 24.91
C SER A 25 -19.53 5.76 23.75
N ASN A 26 -19.73 7.07 23.95
CA ASN A 26 -20.20 7.98 22.91
C ASN A 26 -19.11 8.37 21.91
N MET A 27 -17.83 8.31 22.29
CA MET A 27 -16.70 8.56 21.39
C MET A 27 -16.30 7.34 20.56
N ILE A 28 -16.57 6.10 21.00
CA ILE A 28 -16.31 4.87 20.24
C ILE A 28 -16.82 4.94 18.77
N PRO A 29 -18.05 5.38 18.46
CA PRO A 29 -18.49 5.49 17.06
C PRO A 29 -17.75 6.57 16.27
N LEU A 30 -17.22 7.61 16.94
CA LEU A 30 -16.40 8.65 16.31
C LEU A 30 -15.01 8.10 15.95
N TYR A 31 -14.36 7.39 16.88
CA TYR A 31 -13.05 6.74 16.64
C TYR A 31 -13.12 5.57 15.67
N ASN A 32 -14.25 4.87 15.61
CA ASN A 32 -14.49 3.79 14.64
C ASN A 32 -14.97 4.30 13.27
N ASN A 33 -14.84 5.60 12.97
CA ASN A 33 -15.28 6.22 11.71
C ASN A 33 -16.77 6.01 11.36
N LYS A 34 -17.62 5.55 12.28
CA LYS A 34 -19.04 5.25 12.00
C LYS A 34 -19.90 6.51 11.88
N ILE A 35 -19.49 7.61 12.52
CA ILE A 35 -20.20 8.90 12.49
C ILE A 35 -19.16 10.01 12.38
N GLY A 36 -19.10 10.70 11.23
CA GLY A 36 -18.25 11.88 11.04
C GLY A 36 -16.76 11.61 10.83
N GLY A 37 -16.34 10.34 10.72
CA GLY A 37 -14.99 9.95 10.31
C GLY A 37 -14.65 10.40 8.88
N PHE A 38 -13.36 10.45 8.56
CA PHE A 38 -12.86 10.90 7.24
C PHE A 38 -13.55 10.16 6.08
N ASP A 39 -13.77 8.85 6.19
CA ASP A 39 -14.50 8.04 5.18
C ASP A 39 -15.94 8.52 4.95
N VAL A 40 -16.68 8.81 6.03
CA VAL A 40 -18.07 9.28 5.96
C VAL A 40 -18.16 10.71 5.41
N GLN A 41 -17.14 11.54 5.66
CA GLN A 41 -17.06 12.89 5.11
C GLN A 41 -16.67 12.89 3.62
N ILE A 42 -15.77 12.00 3.20
CA ILE A 42 -15.44 11.80 1.78
C ILE A 42 -16.69 11.33 1.02
N GLU A 43 -17.44 10.37 1.58
CA GLU A 43 -18.65 9.85 0.94
C GLU A 43 -19.77 10.90 0.81
N LYS A 44 -19.88 11.84 1.77
CA LYS A 44 -20.87 12.93 1.72
C LYS A 44 -20.45 14.18 0.93
N THR A 45 -19.15 14.45 0.80
CA THR A 45 -18.63 15.60 0.05
C THR A 45 -18.16 15.25 -1.36
N ALA A 46 -18.02 13.96 -1.69
CA ALA A 46 -17.94 13.51 -3.06
C ALA A 46 -19.26 13.90 -3.75
N LEU A 47 -19.22 14.98 -4.54
CA LEU A 47 -20.13 15.14 -5.67
C LEU A 47 -20.24 13.77 -6.31
N LYS A 48 -21.45 13.21 -6.40
CA LYS A 48 -21.71 11.98 -7.17
C LYS A 48 -21.28 12.28 -8.61
N THR A 49 -19.99 12.13 -8.89
CA THR A 49 -19.43 12.27 -10.21
C THR A 49 -20.04 11.14 -11.01
N GLN A 50 -21.03 11.52 -11.82
CA GLN A 50 -21.50 10.75 -12.96
C GLN A 50 -20.25 10.51 -13.82
N GLY A 51 -19.68 9.33 -13.66
CA GLY A 51 -18.34 9.04 -14.13
C GLY A 51 -17.70 8.10 -13.12
N GLU A 52 -18.24 6.89 -13.03
CA GLU A 52 -17.39 5.75 -12.70
C GLU A 52 -16.21 5.87 -13.67
N ILE A 53 -15.02 6.19 -13.14
CA ILE A 53 -13.80 6.20 -13.93
C ILE A 53 -13.64 4.74 -14.32
N ILE A 54 -14.14 4.38 -15.50
CA ILE A 54 -13.86 3.09 -16.09
C ILE A 54 -12.34 3.06 -16.19
N PRO A 55 -11.65 2.19 -15.42
CA PRO A 55 -10.21 2.09 -15.55
C PRO A 55 -9.95 1.67 -16.99
N TYR A 56 -9.39 2.59 -17.78
CA TYR A 56 -8.90 2.23 -19.09
C TYR A 56 -7.70 1.34 -18.86
N ASP A 57 -7.74 0.11 -19.38
CA ASP A 57 -6.57 -0.77 -19.41
C ASP A 57 -5.45 -0.05 -20.17
N LYS A 58 -4.54 0.54 -19.42
CA LYS A 58 -3.36 1.18 -20.00
C LYS A 58 -2.46 0.05 -20.50
N PRO A 59 -2.08 0.03 -21.79
CA PRO A 59 -1.23 -1.01 -22.31
C PRO A 59 0.11 -0.99 -21.56
N PHE A 60 0.47 -2.13 -20.98
CA PHE A 60 1.76 -2.32 -20.35
C PHE A 60 2.78 -2.69 -21.43
N THR A 61 3.91 -1.98 -21.44
CA THR A 61 4.91 -2.04 -22.53
C THR A 61 6.32 -2.16 -21.98
N SER A 62 7.30 -2.35 -22.87
CA SER A 62 8.71 -2.56 -22.51
C SER A 62 9.28 -1.36 -21.78
N HIS A 63 8.83 -0.17 -22.15
CA HIS A 63 9.19 1.06 -21.49
C HIS A 63 8.79 1.06 -20.01
N HIS A 64 7.59 0.57 -19.67
CA HIS A 64 7.12 0.50 -18.29
C HIS A 64 7.95 -0.48 -17.47
N THR A 65 8.33 -1.61 -18.06
CA THR A 65 9.23 -2.58 -17.41
C THR A 65 10.62 -1.98 -17.15
N MET A 66 11.21 -1.30 -18.15
CA MET A 66 12.50 -0.64 -17.98
C MET A 66 12.45 0.44 -16.91
N LEU A 67 11.35 1.20 -16.86
CA LEU A 67 11.14 2.22 -15.85
C LEU A 67 11.06 1.61 -14.45
N MET A 68 10.37 0.48 -14.29
CA MET A 68 10.30 -0.25 -13.02
C MET A 68 11.69 -0.67 -12.53
N LEU A 69 12.52 -1.25 -13.41
CA LEU A 69 13.90 -1.63 -13.10
C LEU A 69 14.82 -0.43 -12.86
N ALA A 70 14.58 0.67 -13.55
CA ALA A 70 15.39 1.88 -13.40
C ALA A 70 15.12 2.60 -12.08
N ILE A 71 13.89 2.53 -11.57
CA ILE A 71 13.48 3.15 -10.30
C ILE A 71 13.74 2.22 -9.12
N ALA A 72 13.82 0.90 -9.33
CA ALA A 72 14.06 -0.08 -8.28
C ALA A 72 15.26 0.29 -7.39
N ASP A 73 15.12 0.06 -6.10
CA ASP A 73 16.05 0.40 -5.02
C ASP A 73 15.97 -0.64 -3.89
N VAL A 74 16.70 -0.42 -2.80
CA VAL A 74 16.73 -1.31 -1.63
C VAL A 74 15.36 -1.40 -0.92
N TYR A 75 14.45 -0.45 -1.17
CA TYR A 75 13.14 -0.38 -0.54
C TYR A 75 12.00 -0.76 -1.50
N SER A 76 12.34 -1.38 -2.63
CA SER A 76 11.37 -1.83 -3.60
C SER A 76 10.44 -2.87 -2.98
N ALA A 77 9.17 -2.83 -3.40
CA ALA A 77 8.17 -3.73 -2.86
C ALA A 77 8.45 -5.17 -3.32
N ASP A 78 8.39 -6.11 -2.37
CA ASP A 78 8.46 -7.53 -2.65
C ASP A 78 7.46 -7.95 -3.75
N PRO A 79 7.83 -8.89 -4.64
CA PRO A 79 9.10 -9.61 -4.69
C PRO A 79 10.25 -8.89 -5.41
N ASP A 80 11.47 -9.08 -4.91
CA ASP A 80 12.73 -8.60 -5.50
C ASP A 80 13.17 -9.37 -6.76
N ILE A 81 12.36 -10.33 -7.22
CA ILE A 81 12.67 -11.18 -8.37
C ILE A 81 11.74 -10.82 -9.53
N ILE A 82 12.34 -10.49 -10.67
CA ILE A 82 11.64 -10.21 -11.91
C ILE A 82 12.10 -11.21 -12.97
N GLU A 83 11.17 -11.90 -13.60
CA GLU A 83 11.41 -12.82 -14.70
C GLU A 83 10.90 -12.20 -16.00
N ILE A 84 11.79 -12.04 -16.99
CA ILE A 84 11.49 -11.50 -18.31
C ILE A 84 11.82 -12.59 -19.33
N ASN A 85 10.79 -13.16 -19.96
CA ASN A 85 10.96 -14.20 -20.99
C ASN A 85 11.91 -15.35 -20.57
N GLY A 86 11.80 -15.81 -19.33
CA GLY A 86 12.66 -16.85 -18.73
C GLY A 86 13.99 -16.35 -18.14
N THR A 87 14.37 -15.08 -18.36
CA THR A 87 15.53 -14.46 -17.74
C THR A 87 15.16 -13.92 -16.37
N THR A 88 15.78 -14.44 -15.31
CA THR A 88 15.52 -13.99 -13.94
C THR A 88 16.51 -12.91 -13.52
N ILE A 89 15.99 -11.82 -12.98
CA ILE A 89 16.73 -10.68 -12.46
C ILE A 89 16.37 -10.53 -10.98
N GLN A 90 17.36 -10.59 -10.10
CA GLN A 90 17.21 -10.25 -8.69
C GLN A 90 17.58 -8.78 -8.47
N ILE A 91 16.74 -8.05 -7.75
CA ILE A 91 17.01 -6.68 -7.28
C ILE A 91 17.77 -6.78 -5.96
N ASP A 92 19.03 -7.18 -6.03
CA ASP A 92 19.93 -7.30 -4.89
C ASP A 92 21.04 -6.22 -4.92
N GLU A 93 21.95 -6.25 -3.94
CA GLU A 93 23.09 -5.31 -3.92
C GLU A 93 23.96 -5.41 -5.18
N ALA A 94 24.04 -6.59 -5.83
CA ALA A 94 24.80 -6.78 -7.06
C ALA A 94 24.13 -6.10 -8.26
N PHE A 95 22.80 -6.16 -8.34
CA PHE A 95 22.01 -5.40 -9.30
C PHE A 95 22.17 -3.90 -9.10
N LEU A 96 22.10 -3.43 -7.85
CA LEU A 96 22.26 -2.01 -7.53
C LEU A 96 23.67 -1.50 -7.82
N GLY A 97 24.70 -2.32 -7.55
CA GLY A 97 26.10 -2.01 -7.85
C GLY A 97 26.43 -2.00 -9.35
N ASN A 98 25.73 -2.81 -10.17
CA ASN A 98 25.97 -2.95 -11.61
C ASN A 98 24.72 -2.69 -12.46
N ARG A 99 23.96 -1.65 -12.10
CA ARG A 99 22.64 -1.36 -12.69
C ARG A 99 22.67 -1.23 -14.22
N ILE A 100 23.71 -0.64 -14.80
CA ILE A 100 23.83 -0.47 -16.26
C ILE A 100 23.85 -1.82 -16.98
N SER A 101 24.66 -2.76 -16.52
CA SER A 101 24.76 -4.09 -17.14
C SER A 101 23.46 -4.87 -16.95
N ALA A 102 22.85 -4.79 -15.76
CA ALA A 102 21.59 -5.46 -15.49
C ALA A 102 20.43 -4.92 -16.36
N LEU A 103 20.36 -3.61 -16.57
CA LEU A 103 19.38 -3.00 -17.47
C LEU A 103 19.61 -3.39 -18.94
N GLN A 104 20.85 -3.52 -19.38
CA GLN A 104 21.16 -4.02 -20.73
C GLN A 104 20.71 -5.48 -20.91
N ASN A 105 20.95 -6.32 -19.90
CA ASN A 105 20.49 -7.71 -19.92
C ASN A 105 18.96 -7.81 -19.90
N ALA A 106 18.30 -6.97 -19.10
CA ALA A 106 16.84 -6.87 -19.07
C ALA A 106 16.27 -6.45 -20.43
N TYR A 107 16.86 -5.43 -21.05
CA TYR A 107 16.46 -4.95 -22.37
C TYR A 107 16.66 -6.01 -23.46
N ALA A 108 17.74 -6.79 -23.40
CA ALA A 108 17.98 -7.89 -24.32
C ALA A 108 16.98 -9.06 -24.14
N ALA A 109 16.50 -9.28 -22.91
CA ALA A 109 15.49 -10.30 -22.60
C ALA A 109 14.06 -9.85 -22.90
N MET A 110 13.83 -8.55 -23.17
CA MET A 110 12.49 -8.02 -23.38
C MET A 110 11.82 -8.63 -24.61
N PRO A 111 10.52 -8.95 -24.51
CA PRO A 111 9.77 -9.30 -25.67
C PRO A 111 9.67 -8.18 -26.71
N THR A 112 9.61 -8.56 -27.97
CA THR A 112 9.49 -7.65 -29.12
C THR A 112 8.05 -7.22 -29.40
N VAL A 113 7.07 -7.66 -28.59
CA VAL A 113 5.65 -7.34 -28.76
C VAL A 113 5.29 -5.99 -28.13
N GLU A 114 4.33 -5.31 -28.75
CA GLU A 114 3.87 -3.97 -28.30
C GLU A 114 3.10 -4.04 -26.98
N LYS A 115 2.41 -5.16 -26.73
CA LYS A 115 1.64 -5.41 -25.51
C LYS A 115 2.27 -6.53 -24.70
N MET A 116 2.37 -6.29 -23.40
CA MET A 116 2.86 -7.26 -22.42
C MET A 116 1.99 -7.23 -21.19
N SER A 117 2.05 -8.32 -20.42
CA SER A 117 1.42 -8.42 -19.12
C SER A 117 2.48 -8.58 -18.03
N VAL A 118 2.15 -8.09 -16.83
CA VAL A 118 2.91 -8.38 -15.60
C VAL A 118 2.02 -9.20 -14.70
N GLU A 119 2.50 -10.38 -14.33
CA GLU A 119 1.79 -11.28 -13.44
C GLU A 119 2.63 -11.51 -12.18
N LEU A 120 1.98 -11.50 -11.02
CA LEU A 120 2.62 -11.94 -9.79
C LEU A 120 2.52 -13.46 -9.71
N TYR A 121 3.65 -14.15 -9.82
CA TYR A 121 3.71 -15.58 -9.60
C TYR A 121 3.99 -15.87 -8.12
N VAL A 122 3.07 -16.62 -7.51
CA VAL A 122 3.16 -17.07 -6.11
C VAL A 122 3.10 -18.59 -6.11
N ASP A 123 4.23 -19.24 -5.81
CA ASP A 123 4.29 -20.68 -5.63
C ASP A 123 4.34 -21.03 -4.13
N SER A 124 3.80 -22.20 -3.80
CA SER A 124 3.80 -22.80 -2.46
C SER A 124 5.21 -23.14 -1.94
N ASN A 125 6.16 -23.40 -2.83
CA ASN A 125 7.53 -23.83 -2.49
C ASN A 125 8.64 -22.94 -3.08
N GLY A 126 8.28 -21.92 -3.87
CA GLY A 126 9.23 -21.07 -4.59
C GLY A 126 9.17 -19.62 -4.16
N PRO A 127 10.22 -18.82 -4.42
CA PRO A 127 10.19 -17.40 -4.15
C PRO A 127 9.14 -16.72 -5.04
N ARG A 128 8.42 -15.75 -4.47
CA ARG A 128 7.49 -14.90 -5.22
C ARG A 128 8.28 -14.15 -6.30
N LYS A 129 7.70 -13.97 -7.49
CA LYS A 129 8.36 -13.26 -8.58
C LYS A 129 7.36 -12.53 -9.47
N TRP A 130 7.77 -11.39 -10.00
CA TRP A 130 7.05 -10.70 -11.09
C TRP A 130 7.43 -11.35 -12.41
N VAL A 131 6.46 -11.79 -13.20
CA VAL A 131 6.72 -12.41 -14.51
C VAL A 131 6.18 -11.54 -15.61
N ILE A 132 7.04 -11.19 -16.56
CA ILE A 132 6.74 -10.33 -17.70
C ILE A 132 6.64 -11.23 -18.93
N LYS A 133 5.44 -11.28 -19.52
CA LYS A 133 5.10 -12.16 -20.63
C LYS A 133 4.43 -11.39 -21.75
N ASN A 134 4.37 -12.03 -22.90
CA ASN A 134 3.59 -11.56 -24.02
C ASN A 134 2.11 -11.76 -23.70
N GLU A 135 1.30 -10.78 -24.08
CA GLU A 135 -0.16 -10.94 -24.12
C GLU A 135 -0.58 -11.81 -25.32
#